data_AF-A0A286TWY8-F1
#
_entry.id   AF-A0A286TWY8-F1
#
_cell.length_a   1.000
_cell.length_b   1.000
_cell.length_c   1.000
_cell.angle_alpha   90.00
_cell.angle_beta   90.00
_cell.angle_gamma   90.00
#
_symmetry.space_group_name_H-M   'P 1'
#
loop_
_entity.id
_entity.type
_entity.pdbx_description
1 polymer ?
#
loop_
_entity_poly.entity_id
_entity_poly.type
_entity_poly.pdbx_seq_one_letter_code
_entity_poly.pdbx_strand_id
1 'polypeptide(L)'
;MPKQSEAQIIGREGEIWFESQLPSGWVLQPPKTDVGVDGVVVICDSSDLNGREFRVQVKSSNYPKVRELNIVVSGLKHSTIEYWFLSPLPTLVVVYDATEKCGYYRWHVDIFEEVRDSLRNREDKTISICVPRKNSLNVGAWEIIKENLRWHYRNLNESLYAARMPNLCYLQFMTLLLL
;
A
#
# COMPACT_ATOMS: atom_id res chain seq x y z
N MET A 1 32.51 15.52 6.95
CA MET A 1 31.38 14.72 7.47
C MET A 1 30.35 14.56 6.36
N PRO A 2 29.77 13.36 6.15
CA PRO A 2 28.68 13.21 5.18
C PRO A 2 27.52 14.12 5.60
N LYS A 3 27.06 14.98 4.69
CA LYS A 3 25.92 15.88 4.92
C LYS A 3 24.67 15.22 4.35
N GLN A 4 23.72 14.87 5.22
CA GLN A 4 22.39 14.46 4.79
C GLN A 4 21.56 15.71 4.47
N SER A 5 20.71 15.64 3.46
CA SER A 5 19.72 16.68 3.20
C SER A 5 18.59 16.60 4.22
N GLU A 6 17.89 17.72 4.43
CA GLU A 6 16.71 17.78 5.30
C GLU A 6 15.64 16.75 4.88
N ALA A 7 15.41 16.60 3.57
CA ALA A 7 14.49 15.60 3.03
C ALA A 7 14.90 14.16 3.37
N GLN A 8 16.19 13.84 3.39
CA GLN A 8 16.67 12.51 3.80
C GLN A 8 16.47 12.27 5.29
N ILE A 9 16.65 13.29 6.12
CA ILE A 9 16.43 13.21 7.57
C ILE A 9 14.95 12.97 7.86
N ILE A 10 14.05 13.76 7.26
CA ILE A 10 12.61 13.65 7.43
C ILE A 10 12.07 12.32 6.87
N GLY A 11 12.61 11.86 5.73
CA GLY A 11 12.29 10.56 5.16
C GLY A 11 12.57 9.43 6.15
N ARG A 12 13.80 9.38 6.67
CA ARG A 12 14.22 8.39 7.68
C ARG A 12 13.43 8.48 8.97
N GLU A 13 13.10 9.69 9.42
CA GLU A 13 12.26 9.89 10.59
C GLU A 13 10.88 9.22 10.41
N GLY A 14 10.27 9.38 9.24
CA GLY A 14 8.98 8.76 8.94
C GLY A 14 9.05 7.24 8.83
N GLU A 15 10.14 6.68 8.30
CA GLU A 15 10.37 5.23 8.28
C GLU A 15 10.44 4.66 9.71
N ILE A 16 11.24 5.29 10.57
CA ILE A 16 11.37 4.91 11.99
C ILE A 16 10.03 5.06 12.71
N TRP A 17 9.31 6.16 12.47
CA TRP A 17 8.00 6.37 13.04
C TRP A 17 7.03 5.27 12.59
N PHE A 18 6.96 4.95 11.30
CA PHE A 18 6.09 3.90 10.78
C PHE A 18 6.40 2.54 11.41
N GLU A 19 7.66 2.16 11.49
CA GLU A 19 8.09 0.91 12.13
C GLU A 19 7.63 0.85 13.59
N SER A 20 7.73 1.96 14.33
CA SER A 20 7.25 2.03 15.71
C SER A 20 5.73 1.90 15.87
N GLN A 21 4.96 2.12 14.80
CA GLN A 21 3.51 1.96 14.81
C GLN A 21 3.07 0.52 14.52
N LEU A 22 3.97 -0.35 14.06
CA LEU A 22 3.59 -1.71 13.66
C LEU A 22 3.04 -2.52 14.84
N PRO A 23 2.00 -3.34 14.63
CA PRO A 23 1.52 -4.28 15.64
C PRO A 23 2.63 -5.25 16.09
N SER A 24 2.49 -5.78 17.30
CA SER A 24 3.39 -6.84 17.77
C SER A 24 3.37 -8.04 16.83
N GLY A 25 4.56 -8.58 16.51
CA GLY A 25 4.73 -9.66 15.54
C GLY A 25 4.81 -9.19 14.08
N TRP A 26 4.60 -7.91 13.78
CA TRP A 26 4.74 -7.39 12.42
C TRP A 26 6.15 -6.80 12.27
N VAL A 27 6.89 -7.29 11.29
CA VAL A 27 8.32 -6.98 11.14
C VAL A 27 8.56 -6.26 9.82
N LEU A 28 9.10 -5.04 9.89
CA LEU A 28 9.55 -4.31 8.71
C LEU A 28 10.90 -4.86 8.23
N GLN A 29 10.98 -5.18 6.95
CA GLN A 29 12.21 -5.55 6.26
C GLN A 29 12.53 -4.49 5.20
N PRO A 30 13.47 -3.55 5.47
CA PRO A 30 13.87 -2.55 4.50
C PRO A 30 14.65 -3.19 3.34
N PRO A 31 14.52 -2.69 2.10
CA PRO A 31 15.25 -3.25 0.97
C PRO A 31 16.74 -2.89 1.07
N LYS A 32 17.60 -3.77 0.54
CA LYS A 32 19.05 -3.50 0.47
C LYS A 32 19.41 -2.35 -0.48
N THR A 33 18.54 -2.08 -1.46
CA THR A 33 18.69 -1.07 -2.50
C THR A 33 17.36 -0.37 -2.71
N ASP A 34 17.37 0.91 -3.11
CA ASP A 34 16.15 1.63 -3.45
C ASP A 34 15.47 0.98 -4.68
N VAL A 35 14.29 0.42 -4.45
CA VAL A 35 13.46 -0.23 -5.48
C VAL A 35 12.06 0.38 -5.56
N GLY A 36 11.89 1.61 -5.06
CA GLY A 36 10.60 2.32 -5.10
C GLY A 36 9.55 1.86 -4.09
N VAL A 37 9.99 1.18 -3.02
CA VAL A 37 9.26 0.95 -1.76
C VAL A 37 10.26 1.04 -0.61
N ASP A 38 9.80 1.38 0.59
CA ASP A 38 10.68 1.56 1.76
C ASP A 38 10.81 0.28 2.59
N GLY A 39 9.94 -0.71 2.37
CA GLY A 39 10.08 -2.02 2.98
C GLY A 39 8.97 -3.00 2.63
N VAL A 40 9.19 -4.24 3.07
CA VAL A 40 8.17 -5.30 3.14
C VAL A 40 7.86 -5.53 4.61
N VAL A 41 6.60 -5.48 4.98
CA VAL A 41 6.14 -5.89 6.32
C VAL A 41 5.76 -7.37 6.24
N VAL A 42 6.41 -8.18 7.08
CA VAL A 42 6.12 -9.60 7.24
C VAL A 42 5.34 -9.79 8.54
N ILE A 43 4.22 -10.49 8.46
CA ILE A 43 3.37 -10.76 9.62
C ILE A 43 3.83 -12.07 10.27
N CYS A 44 4.39 -11.99 11.46
CA CYS A 44 4.94 -13.08 12.26
C CYS A 44 4.21 -13.17 13.60
N ASP A 45 2.90 -13.38 13.56
CA ASP A 45 2.04 -13.52 14.74
C ASP A 45 1.27 -14.85 14.72
N SER A 46 0.34 -15.05 15.66
CA SER A 46 -0.46 -16.27 15.75
C SER A 46 -1.77 -16.21 14.95
N SER A 47 -1.96 -15.20 14.10
CA SER A 47 -3.19 -15.00 13.32
C SER A 47 -3.20 -15.80 12.01
N ASP A 48 -4.32 -15.74 11.30
CA ASP A 48 -4.47 -16.29 9.94
C ASP A 48 -3.64 -15.54 8.88
N LEU A 49 -3.11 -14.38 9.24
CA LEU A 49 -2.19 -13.59 8.41
C LEU A 49 -0.72 -13.97 8.63
N ASN A 50 -0.40 -14.90 9.53
CA ASN A 50 0.98 -15.33 9.73
C ASN A 50 1.64 -15.81 8.43
N GLY A 51 2.87 -15.34 8.18
CA GLY A 51 3.62 -15.57 6.95
C GLY A 51 3.10 -14.81 5.73
N ARG A 52 2.11 -13.91 5.89
CA ARG A 52 1.67 -12.99 4.84
C ARG A 52 2.46 -11.70 4.89
N GLU A 53 2.48 -11.02 3.75
CA GLU A 53 3.32 -9.85 3.53
C GLU A 53 2.54 -8.70 2.90
N PHE A 54 3.04 -7.49 3.07
CA PHE A 54 2.65 -6.36 2.23
C PHE A 54 3.81 -5.39 2.12
N ARG A 55 3.82 -4.56 1.07
CA ARG A 55 4.84 -3.53 0.88
C ARG A 55 4.39 -2.24 1.54
N VAL A 56 5.35 -1.41 1.93
CA VAL A 56 5.08 -0.05 2.39
C VAL A 56 5.90 0.96 1.60
N GLN A 57 5.27 2.09 1.28
CA GLN A 57 5.95 3.31 0.88
C GLN A 57 5.53 4.43 1.82
N VAL A 58 6.47 4.94 2.60
CA VAL A 58 6.36 6.12 3.44
C VAL A 58 6.74 7.38 2.64
N LYS A 59 5.95 8.43 2.80
CA LYS A 59 6.20 9.77 2.27
C LYS A 59 6.09 10.77 3.40
N SER A 60 7.21 11.40 3.74
CA SER A 60 7.32 12.26 4.92
C SER A 60 7.37 13.73 4.52
N SER A 61 6.72 14.60 5.29
CA SER A 61 6.81 16.05 5.16
C SER A 61 6.58 16.75 6.49
N ASN A 62 7.25 17.87 6.73
CA ASN A 62 6.90 18.77 7.85
C ASN A 62 5.53 19.44 7.62
N TYR A 63 5.14 19.63 6.36
CA TYR A 63 3.91 20.32 5.99
C TYR A 63 3.26 19.56 4.83
N PRO A 64 2.56 18.45 5.10
CA PRO A 64 1.86 17.72 4.05
C PRO A 64 0.85 18.63 3.34
N LYS A 65 0.79 18.56 2.01
CA LYS A 65 -0.14 19.37 1.23
C LYS A 65 -1.56 18.86 1.44
N VAL A 66 -2.42 19.63 2.07
CA VAL A 66 -3.82 19.27 2.31
C VAL A 66 -4.73 19.89 1.25
N ARG A 67 -5.68 19.09 0.72
CA ARG A 67 -6.78 19.54 -0.14
C ARG A 67 -8.08 18.92 0.37
N GLU A 68 -8.97 19.75 0.89
CA GLU A 68 -10.24 19.32 1.52
C GLU A 68 -9.98 18.27 2.63
N LEU A 69 -10.53 17.05 2.46
CA LEU A 69 -10.39 15.94 3.39
C LEU A 69 -9.21 15.00 3.06
N ASN A 70 -8.35 15.38 2.11
CA ASN A 70 -7.25 14.55 1.62
C ASN A 70 -5.88 15.21 1.80
N ILE A 71 -4.86 14.38 1.94
CA ILE A 71 -3.46 14.77 1.79
C ILE A 71 -3.02 14.41 0.37
N VAL A 72 -2.42 15.38 -0.33
CA VAL A 72 -1.94 15.21 -1.69
C VAL A 72 -0.48 14.79 -1.65
N VAL A 73 -0.22 13.59 -2.15
CA VAL A 73 1.14 13.07 -2.34
C VAL A 73 1.51 13.27 -3.80
N SER A 74 2.34 14.27 -4.07
CA SER A 74 2.79 14.63 -5.42
C SER A 74 4.16 14.03 -5.75
N GLY A 75 4.49 13.96 -7.05
CA GLY A 75 5.84 13.61 -7.50
C GLY A 75 6.14 12.11 -7.53
N LEU A 76 5.11 11.26 -7.47
CA LEU A 76 5.29 9.81 -7.59
C LEU A 76 5.64 9.47 -9.04
N LYS A 77 6.78 8.83 -9.27
CA LYS A 77 7.19 8.42 -10.63
C LYS A 77 6.21 7.39 -11.18
N HIS A 78 5.93 7.44 -12.49
CA HIS A 78 5.10 6.42 -13.14
C HIS A 78 5.61 5.01 -12.88
N SER A 79 6.92 4.79 -12.99
CA SER A 79 7.55 3.49 -12.74
C SER A 79 7.31 2.96 -11.33
N THR A 80 7.18 3.86 -10.34
CA THR A 80 6.87 3.47 -8.95
C THR A 80 5.42 2.98 -8.84
N ILE A 81 4.47 3.70 -9.45
CA ILE A 81 3.06 3.28 -9.47
C ILE A 81 2.88 1.98 -10.25
N GLU A 82 3.48 1.86 -11.43
CA GLU A 82 3.49 0.62 -12.23
C GLU A 82 4.05 -0.56 -11.42
N TYR A 83 5.18 -0.34 -10.72
CA TYR A 83 5.79 -1.36 -9.87
C TYR A 83 4.85 -1.86 -8.76
N TRP A 84 4.02 -0.97 -8.19
CA TRP A 84 3.03 -1.37 -7.19
C TRP A 84 1.95 -2.27 -7.81
N PHE A 85 1.35 -1.85 -8.93
CA PHE A 85 0.24 -2.58 -9.56
C PHE A 85 0.65 -3.88 -10.27
N LEU A 86 1.91 -4.01 -10.67
CA LEU A 86 2.43 -5.25 -11.25
C LEU A 86 2.80 -6.30 -10.19
N SER A 87 2.70 -5.96 -8.90
CA SER A 87 3.00 -6.87 -7.80
C SER A 87 1.75 -7.57 -7.27
N PRO A 88 1.82 -8.87 -6.92
CA PRO A 88 0.75 -9.52 -6.17
C PRO A 88 0.69 -9.08 -4.70
N LEU A 89 1.76 -8.47 -4.18
CA LEU A 89 1.81 -7.94 -2.83
C LEU A 89 1.20 -6.54 -2.79
N PRO A 90 0.19 -6.31 -1.92
CA PRO A 90 -0.41 -5.00 -1.84
C PRO A 90 0.59 -4.01 -1.25
N THR A 91 0.67 -2.81 -1.83
CA THR A 91 1.47 -1.71 -1.30
C THR A 91 0.60 -0.75 -0.49
N LEU A 92 0.97 -0.53 0.78
CA LEU A 92 0.41 0.47 1.67
C LEU A 92 1.20 1.78 1.48
N VAL A 93 0.53 2.84 1.03
CA VAL A 93 1.15 4.17 0.97
C VAL A 93 0.83 4.88 2.28
N VAL A 94 1.87 5.34 2.97
CA VAL A 94 1.79 6.05 4.23
C VAL A 94 2.31 7.46 4.03
N VAL A 95 1.55 8.46 4.49
CA VAL A 95 2.04 9.83 4.63
C VAL A 95 2.35 10.06 6.09
N TYR A 96 3.58 10.49 6.38
CA TYR A 96 3.99 10.94 7.70
C TYR A 96 4.05 12.47 7.76
N ASP A 97 3.33 13.05 8.72
CA ASP A 97 3.42 14.45 9.10
C ASP A 97 4.44 14.59 10.23
N ALA A 98 5.62 15.11 9.90
CA ALA A 98 6.73 15.23 10.83
C ALA A 98 6.53 16.37 11.85
N THR A 99 5.63 17.33 11.60
CA THR A 99 5.32 18.38 12.59
C THR A 99 4.37 17.84 13.64
N GLU A 100 3.29 17.19 13.21
CA GLU A 100 2.25 16.65 14.10
C GLU A 100 2.58 15.25 14.65
N LYS A 101 3.67 14.63 14.18
CA LYS A 101 4.10 13.27 14.55
C LYS A 101 3.00 12.22 14.36
N CYS A 102 2.25 12.34 13.28
CA CYS A 102 1.15 11.43 12.94
C CYS A 102 1.25 10.96 11.49
N GLY A 103 0.46 9.94 11.15
CA GLY A 103 0.44 9.43 9.78
C GLY A 103 -0.95 9.09 9.28
N TYR A 104 -1.03 8.93 7.97
CA TYR A 104 -2.23 8.63 7.21
C TYR A 104 -1.92 7.58 6.17
N TYR A 105 -2.89 6.76 5.77
CA TYR A 105 -2.62 5.65 4.87
C TYR A 105 -3.69 5.45 3.78
N ARG A 106 -3.26 4.82 2.70
CA ARG A 106 -4.13 4.32 1.64
C ARG A 106 -3.48 3.13 0.93
N TRP A 107 -4.27 2.14 0.55
CA TRP A 107 -3.75 1.05 -0.28
C TRP A 107 -3.61 1.50 -1.73
N HIS A 108 -2.57 1.02 -2.41
CA HIS A 108 -2.38 1.32 -3.83
C HIS A 108 -3.55 0.81 -4.70
N VAL A 109 -4.25 -0.27 -4.30
CA VAL A 109 -5.44 -0.75 -5.04
C VAL A 109 -6.56 0.29 -5.06
N ASP A 110 -6.68 1.09 -4.01
CA ASP A 110 -7.75 2.08 -3.86
C ASP A 110 -7.52 3.33 -4.73
N ILE A 111 -6.31 3.55 -5.24
CA ILE A 111 -5.97 4.71 -6.09
C ILE A 111 -6.06 4.41 -7.58
N PHE A 112 -6.39 3.17 -7.99
CA PHE A 112 -6.31 2.76 -9.40
C PHE A 112 -7.12 3.67 -10.33
N GLU A 113 -8.37 3.97 -9.97
CA GLU A 113 -9.23 4.85 -10.77
C GLU A 113 -8.67 6.28 -10.89
N GLU A 114 -7.99 6.77 -9.85
CA GLU A 114 -7.38 8.12 -9.84
C GLU A 114 -6.18 8.20 -10.78
N VAL A 115 -5.41 7.11 -10.89
CA VAL A 115 -4.14 7.09 -11.62
C VAL A 115 -4.25 6.46 -13.01
N ARG A 116 -5.37 5.81 -13.34
CA ARG A 116 -5.55 5.05 -14.60
C ARG A 116 -5.25 5.88 -15.83
N ASP A 117 -5.81 7.08 -15.92
CA ASP A 117 -5.68 7.91 -17.12
C ASP A 117 -4.27 8.50 -17.22
N SER A 118 -3.67 8.88 -16.08
CA SER A 118 -2.26 9.27 -16.02
C SER A 118 -1.33 8.12 -16.43
N LEU A 119 -1.55 6.89 -15.96
CA LEU A 119 -0.73 5.74 -16.36
C LEU A 119 -0.79 5.45 -17.86
N ARG A 120 -1.91 5.75 -18.52
CA ARG A 120 -2.06 5.65 -19.98
C ARG A 120 -1.35 6.79 -20.71
N ASN A 121 -1.43 8.02 -20.18
CA ASN A 121 -0.80 9.19 -20.77
C ASN A 121 0.60 9.43 -20.17
N ARG A 122 1.64 8.96 -20.86
CA ARG A 122 3.05 9.07 -20.43
C ARG A 122 3.68 10.47 -20.64
N GLU A 123 2.90 11.50 -20.95
CA GLU A 123 3.41 12.87 -21.09
C GLU A 123 3.91 13.43 -19.74
N ASP A 124 3.17 13.16 -18.66
CA ASP A 124 3.59 13.50 -17.31
C ASP A 124 4.61 12.48 -16.79
N LYS A 125 5.68 12.97 -16.16
CA LYS A 125 6.69 12.08 -15.55
C LYS A 125 6.30 11.61 -14.14
N THR A 126 5.32 12.29 -13.54
CA THR A 126 4.94 12.09 -12.15
C THR A 126 3.44 12.22 -11.94
N ILE A 127 2.91 11.41 -11.04
CA ILE A 127 1.51 11.34 -10.66
C ILE A 127 1.35 11.91 -9.25
N SER A 128 0.17 12.48 -8.99
CA SER A 128 -0.25 12.84 -7.63
C SER A 128 -1.40 11.94 -7.20
N ILE A 129 -1.38 11.47 -5.95
CA ILE A 129 -2.46 10.66 -5.37
C ILE A 129 -3.00 11.35 -4.13
N CYS A 130 -4.25 11.03 -3.77
CA CYS A 130 -4.88 11.51 -2.55
C CYS A 130 -4.84 10.44 -1.45
N VAL A 131 -4.55 10.85 -0.21
CA VAL A 131 -4.63 10.00 0.98
C VAL A 131 -5.67 10.61 1.93
N PRO A 132 -6.81 9.94 2.17
CA PRO A 132 -7.86 10.49 3.02
C PRO A 132 -7.39 10.73 4.46
N ARG A 133 -7.65 11.92 5.01
CA ARG A 133 -7.31 12.25 6.40
C ARG A 133 -8.07 11.41 7.42
N LYS A 134 -9.23 10.88 7.04
CA LYS A 134 -9.99 9.93 7.87
C LYS A 134 -9.22 8.62 8.09
N ASN A 135 -8.31 8.25 7.19
CA ASN A 135 -7.46 7.08 7.31
C ASN A 135 -6.20 7.44 8.12
N SER A 136 -6.39 7.96 9.34
CA SER A 136 -5.28 8.21 10.26
C SER A 136 -4.73 6.88 10.76
N LEU A 137 -3.41 6.70 10.69
CA LEU A 137 -2.73 5.50 11.13
C LEU A 137 -2.60 5.51 12.67
N ASN A 138 -3.56 4.88 13.33
CA ASN A 138 -3.64 4.71 14.77
C ASN A 138 -3.92 3.23 15.12
N VAL A 139 -4.09 2.92 16.40
CA VAL A 139 -4.37 1.54 16.85
C VAL A 139 -5.59 0.92 16.16
N GLY A 140 -6.68 1.68 15.99
CA GLY A 140 -7.89 1.20 15.31
C GLY A 140 -7.70 0.99 13.81
N ALA A 141 -6.83 1.79 13.17
CA ALA A 141 -6.52 1.63 11.75
C ALA A 141 -5.85 0.28 11.45
N TRP A 142 -5.04 -0.24 12.36
CA TRP A 142 -4.39 -1.54 12.17
C TRP A 142 -5.38 -2.71 12.11
N GLU A 143 -6.52 -2.62 12.81
CA GLU A 143 -7.58 -3.61 12.67
C GLU A 143 -8.23 -3.55 11.28
N ILE A 144 -8.45 -2.35 10.74
CA ILE A 144 -8.95 -2.18 9.37
C ILE A 144 -7.94 -2.70 8.34
N ILE A 145 -6.65 -2.40 8.53
CA ILE A 145 -5.55 -2.89 7.68
C ILE A 145 -5.51 -4.43 7.70
N LYS A 146 -5.65 -5.06 8.86
CA LYS A 146 -5.75 -6.53 8.99
C LYS A 146 -6.92 -7.08 8.17
N GLU A 147 -8.11 -6.51 8.30
CA GLU A 147 -9.27 -6.99 7.54
C GLU A 147 -9.08 -6.84 6.02
N ASN A 148 -8.50 -5.73 5.58
CA ASN A 148 -8.18 -5.53 4.17
C ASN A 148 -7.18 -6.57 3.65
N LEU A 149 -6.16 -6.91 4.45
CA LEU A 149 -5.20 -7.96 4.10
C LEU A 149 -5.85 -9.34 4.06
N ARG A 150 -6.73 -9.68 5.01
CA ARG A 150 -7.47 -10.95 4.99
C ARG A 150 -8.31 -11.06 3.73
N TRP A 151 -9.02 -9.99 3.38
CA TRP A 151 -9.81 -9.93 2.15
C TRP A 151 -8.95 -10.09 0.90
N HIS A 152 -7.82 -9.37 0.81
CA HIS A 152 -6.87 -9.48 -0.30
C HIS A 152 -6.38 -10.92 -0.50
N TYR A 153 -5.88 -11.55 0.58
CA TYR A 153 -5.31 -12.89 0.50
C TYR A 153 -6.35 -13.98 0.27
N ARG A 154 -7.58 -13.81 0.78
CA ARG A 154 -8.70 -14.70 0.46
C ARG A 154 -9.01 -14.67 -1.03
N ASN A 155 -9.19 -13.49 -1.60
CA ASN A 155 -9.50 -13.33 -3.02
C ASN A 155 -8.38 -13.82 -3.93
N LEU A 156 -7.12 -13.59 -3.53
CA LEU A 156 -5.96 -14.10 -4.26
C LEU A 156 -5.96 -15.63 -4.28
N ASN A 157 -6.20 -16.29 -3.14
CA ASN A 157 -6.31 -17.74 -3.07
C ASN A 157 -7.46 -18.26 -3.93
N GLU A 158 -8.65 -17.66 -3.84
CA GLU A 158 -9.83 -18.05 -4.64
C GLU A 158 -9.55 -17.92 -6.15
N SER A 159 -8.92 -16.82 -6.58
CA SER A 159 -8.53 -16.60 -7.97
C SER A 159 -7.55 -17.65 -8.48
N LEU A 160 -6.59 -18.07 -7.64
CA LEU A 160 -5.65 -19.14 -7.97
C LEU A 160 -6.35 -20.50 -8.11
N TYR A 161 -7.32 -20.81 -7.24
CA TYR A 161 -8.11 -22.04 -7.34
C TYR A 161 -9.01 -22.05 -8.57
N ALA A 162 -9.68 -20.93 -8.88
CA ALA A 162 -10.50 -20.79 -10.07
C ALA A 162 -9.69 -20.97 -11.36
N ALA A 163 -8.48 -20.39 -11.43
CA ALA A 163 -7.57 -20.56 -12.55
C ALA A 163 -7.07 -22.02 -12.71
N ARG A 164 -7.00 -22.79 -11.62
CA ARG A 164 -6.56 -24.19 -11.62
C ARG A 164 -7.66 -25.19 -12.01
N MET A 165 -8.94 -24.77 -11.98
CA MET A 165 -10.07 -25.60 -12.40
C MET A 165 -10.93 -24.91 -13.49
N PRO A 166 -10.40 -24.71 -14.71
CA PRO A 166 -11.15 -24.02 -15.77
C PRO A 166 -12.43 -24.76 -16.20
N ASN A 167 -12.53 -26.08 -15.96
CA ASN A 167 -13.60 -26.92 -16.50
C ASN A 167 -14.81 -27.15 -15.57
N LEU A 168 -14.83 -26.62 -14.35
CA LEU A 168 -16.01 -26.73 -13.47
C LEU A 168 -16.96 -25.53 -13.58
N CYS A 169 -16.48 -24.38 -14.05
CA CYS A 169 -17.32 -23.18 -14.22
C CYS A 169 -18.26 -23.26 -15.44
N TYR A 170 -17.95 -24.09 -16.44
CA TYR A 170 -18.83 -24.26 -17.63
C TYR A 170 -20.08 -25.11 -17.33
N LEU A 171 -20.00 -26.05 -16.37
CA LEU A 171 -21.13 -26.93 -16.03
C LEU A 171 -22.17 -26.25 -15.14
N GLN A 172 -21.78 -25.32 -14.27
CA GLN A 172 -22.76 -24.56 -13.47
C GLN A 172 -23.56 -23.54 -14.30
N PHE A 173 -23.00 -22.99 -15.38
CA PHE A 173 -23.74 -22.10 -16.28
C PHE A 173 -24.68 -22.84 -17.25
N MET A 174 -24.38 -24.09 -17.63
CA MET A 174 -25.29 -24.87 -18.49
C MET A 174 -26.45 -25.53 -17.75
N THR A 175 -26.40 -25.64 -16.42
CA THR A 175 -27.53 -26.21 -15.64
C THR A 175 -28.60 -25.16 -15.31
N LEU A 176 -28.30 -23.86 -15.43
CA LEU A 176 -29.28 -22.78 -15.27
C LEU A 176 -29.94 -22.33 -16.59
N LEU A 177 -29.56 -22.90 -17.73
CA LEU A 177 -30.15 -22.63 -19.05
C LEU A 177 -31.03 -23.78 -19.58
N LEU A 178 -31.27 -24.80 -18.75
CA LEU A 178 -32.12 -25.96 -19.06
C LEU A 178 -33.18 -26.23 -17.98
N LEU A 179 -33.53 -25.22 -17.17
CA LEU A 179 -34.71 -25.22 -16.29
C LEU A 179 -35.54 -23.96 -16.51
#